data_AF-A0A022FWL1-F1
#
_entry.id   AF-A0A022FWL1-F1
#
_cell.length_a   1.000
_cell.length_b   1.000
_cell.length_c   1.000
_cell.angle_alpha   90.00
_cell.angle_beta   90.00
_cell.angle_gamma   90.00
#
_symmetry.space_group_name_H-M   'P 1'
#
loop_
_entity.id
_entity.type
_entity.pdbx_description
1 polymer ?
#
loop_
_entity_poly.entity_id
_entity_poly.type
_entity_poly.pdbx_seq_one_letter_code
_entity_poly.pdbx_strand_id
1 'polypeptide(L)'
;MSETTEVAGNAAAAPPRNSAADAEARAIAVADTVARTAVEQADHAMRHWTDPTPGPVRIGSPQHLQMFCKMLLQSHNPYKPAVIDWPKLSPEALHRVTSLPIWDIAVQTEGRASIRVKTFADTVGDPLLRSALEMDGGEEARHKVVLSKLVEAYGIALAPEPDYPPPDDPEWGWLVTGYSECIDSFFAFGLFAAARRSGFFPAELVETFEPVIQEEGRHILFFVNWAAWYRRNLPWWRRPLFALKVARVWAFLIWERIGIARGIDTDGVAQDANFTMNGSAALGEALTPGAMIELCLAENDRRMAGYDARLLRPETVPRLARLARRLVK
;
A
#
# COMPACT_ATOMS: atom_id res chain seq x y z
N MET A 1 -72.75 -56.56 -21.89
CA MET A 1 -73.27 -55.22 -22.21
C MET A 1 -73.05 -54.34 -20.99
N SER A 2 -72.48 -53.15 -21.21
CA SER A 2 -72.11 -52.07 -20.28
C SER A 2 -71.00 -52.41 -19.28
N GLU A 3 -69.74 -52.05 -19.58
CA GLU A 3 -69.11 -50.72 -19.45
C GLU A 3 -69.00 -50.25 -17.99
N THR A 4 -67.85 -50.54 -17.38
CA THR A 4 -67.31 -49.85 -16.21
C THR A 4 -66.20 -48.93 -16.68
N THR A 5 -66.52 -47.64 -16.79
CA THR A 5 -65.56 -46.57 -17.11
C THR A 5 -64.69 -46.30 -15.88
N GLU A 6 -63.39 -46.49 -16.05
CA GLU A 6 -62.33 -46.30 -15.06
C GLU A 6 -62.07 -44.80 -14.86
N VAL A 7 -62.33 -44.28 -13.66
CA VAL A 7 -62.01 -42.89 -13.29
C VAL A 7 -60.54 -42.84 -12.87
N ALA A 8 -59.69 -42.33 -13.75
CA ALA A 8 -58.30 -42.03 -13.45
C ALA A 8 -58.20 -40.95 -12.37
N GLY A 9 -57.71 -41.34 -11.19
CA GLY A 9 -57.38 -40.42 -10.11
C GLY A 9 -56.21 -39.53 -10.51
N ASN A 10 -56.49 -38.23 -10.67
CA ASN A 10 -55.48 -37.19 -10.83
C ASN A 10 -54.75 -37.00 -9.48
N ALA A 11 -53.66 -37.74 -9.26
CA ALA A 11 -52.77 -37.53 -8.14
C ALA A 11 -51.99 -36.22 -8.38
N ALA A 12 -52.46 -35.13 -7.78
CA ALA A 12 -51.71 -33.89 -7.70
C ALA A 12 -50.34 -34.18 -7.06
N ALA A 13 -49.27 -34.06 -7.84
CA ALA A 13 -47.90 -34.18 -7.36
C ALA A 13 -47.68 -33.10 -6.28
N ALA A 14 -47.43 -33.54 -5.05
CA ALA A 14 -47.02 -32.64 -3.98
C ALA A 14 -45.74 -31.90 -4.43
N PRO A 15 -45.62 -30.58 -4.19
CA PRO A 15 -44.41 -29.86 -4.54
C PRO A 15 -43.22 -30.54 -3.82
N PRO A 16 -42.05 -30.65 -4.48
CA PRO A 16 -40.90 -31.32 -3.88
C PRO A 16 -40.59 -30.64 -2.53
N ARG A 17 -40.58 -31.45 -1.46
CA ARG A 17 -40.21 -30.97 -0.13
C ARG A 17 -38.75 -30.54 -0.20
N ASN A 18 -38.53 -29.22 -0.13
CA ASN A 18 -37.21 -28.61 -0.01
C ASN A 18 -36.49 -29.29 1.17
N SER A 19 -35.46 -30.09 0.91
CA SER A 19 -34.83 -30.89 1.96
C SER A 19 -33.95 -30.00 2.85
N ALA A 20 -33.68 -30.42 4.08
CA ALA A 20 -32.77 -29.69 4.97
C ALA A 20 -31.37 -29.53 4.34
N ALA A 21 -30.93 -30.51 3.54
CA ALA A 21 -29.68 -30.44 2.79
C ALA A 21 -29.71 -29.37 1.68
N ASP A 22 -30.86 -29.19 1.01
CA ASP A 22 -31.04 -28.11 0.02
C ASP A 22 -31.03 -26.72 0.69
N ALA A 23 -31.55 -26.62 1.91
CA ALA A 23 -31.53 -25.38 2.69
C ALA A 23 -30.11 -25.03 3.17
N GLU A 24 -29.35 -26.02 3.63
CA GLU A 24 -27.95 -25.86 4.04
C GLU A 24 -27.05 -25.48 2.85
N ALA A 25 -27.17 -26.16 1.71
CA ALA A 25 -26.42 -25.82 0.50
C ALA A 25 -26.72 -24.39 0.00
N ARG A 26 -27.99 -23.95 0.08
CA ARG A 26 -28.36 -22.57 -0.25
C ARG A 26 -27.78 -21.57 0.75
N ALA A 27 -27.77 -21.89 2.05
CA ALA A 27 -27.20 -21.03 3.07
C ALA A 27 -25.68 -20.84 2.86
N ILE A 28 -24.95 -21.90 2.53
CA ILE A 28 -23.52 -21.85 2.18
C ILE A 28 -23.30 -20.99 0.93
N ALA A 29 -24.06 -21.21 -0.14
CA ALA A 29 -23.92 -20.43 -1.37
C ALA A 29 -24.22 -18.92 -1.17
N VAL A 30 -25.20 -18.60 -0.31
CA VAL A 30 -25.49 -17.21 0.08
C VAL A 30 -24.33 -16.62 0.89
N ALA A 31 -23.79 -17.36 1.86
CA ALA A 31 -22.65 -16.91 2.66
C ALA A 31 -21.41 -16.66 1.80
N ASP A 32 -21.10 -17.57 0.86
CA ASP A 32 -19.99 -17.42 -0.09
C ASP A 32 -20.17 -16.20 -1.00
N THR A 33 -21.40 -15.96 -1.45
CA THR A 33 -21.72 -14.79 -2.28
C THR A 33 -21.54 -13.50 -1.48
N VAL A 34 -22.04 -13.44 -0.24
CA VAL A 34 -21.85 -12.27 0.64
C VAL A 34 -20.37 -12.03 0.93
N ALA A 35 -19.60 -13.08 1.20
CA ALA A 35 -18.17 -12.99 1.45
C ALA A 35 -17.42 -12.44 0.23
N ARG A 36 -17.68 -12.98 -0.97
CA ARG A 36 -17.07 -12.50 -2.21
C ARG A 36 -17.43 -11.04 -2.50
N THR A 37 -18.69 -10.66 -2.35
CA THR A 37 -19.12 -9.27 -2.53
C THR A 37 -18.45 -8.32 -1.52
N ALA A 38 -18.27 -8.75 -0.26
CA ALA A 38 -17.57 -7.94 0.73
C ALA A 38 -16.08 -7.74 0.36
N VAL A 39 -15.42 -8.78 -0.15
CA VAL A 39 -14.03 -8.68 -0.66
C VAL A 39 -13.94 -7.73 -1.84
N GLU A 40 -14.83 -7.86 -2.84
CA GLU A 40 -14.88 -6.98 -4.01
C GLU A 40 -15.15 -5.52 -3.61
N GLN A 41 -16.03 -5.29 -2.63
CA GLN A 41 -16.32 -3.95 -2.12
C GLN A 41 -15.12 -3.35 -1.37
N ALA A 42 -14.43 -4.13 -0.53
CA ALA A 42 -13.22 -3.68 0.17
C ALA A 42 -12.09 -3.37 -0.83
N ASP A 43 -11.90 -4.23 -1.84
CA ASP A 43 -10.94 -4.03 -2.92
C ASP A 43 -11.23 -2.77 -3.74
N HIS A 44 -12.51 -2.54 -4.08
CA HIS A 44 -12.94 -1.32 -4.76
C HIS A 44 -12.73 -0.07 -3.88
N ALA A 45 -13.14 -0.11 -2.61
CA ALA A 45 -13.02 1.00 -1.67
C ALA A 45 -11.55 1.39 -1.45
N MET A 46 -10.64 0.41 -1.39
CA MET A 46 -9.19 0.63 -1.30
C MET A 46 -8.61 1.43 -2.47
N ARG A 47 -9.27 1.41 -3.63
CA ARG A 47 -8.82 2.14 -4.83
C ARG A 47 -9.63 3.39 -5.12
N HIS A 48 -10.81 3.53 -4.52
CA HIS A 48 -11.76 4.59 -4.86
C HIS A 48 -12.36 5.21 -3.60
N TRP A 49 -12.14 6.51 -3.45
CA TRP A 49 -12.75 7.28 -2.36
C TRP A 49 -13.03 8.71 -2.81
N THR A 50 -14.22 9.22 -2.51
CA THR A 50 -14.61 10.61 -2.78
C THR A 50 -15.40 11.14 -1.60
N ASP A 51 -15.12 12.37 -1.17
CA ASP A 51 -15.88 12.97 -0.08
C ASP A 51 -17.28 13.38 -0.59
N PRO A 52 -18.37 12.95 0.07
CA PRO A 52 -19.73 13.21 -0.39
C PRO A 52 -20.12 14.70 -0.31
N THR A 53 -19.35 15.52 0.42
CA THR A 53 -19.64 16.95 0.57
C THR A 53 -19.23 17.67 -0.71
N PRO A 54 -20.15 18.37 -1.41
CA PRO A 54 -19.81 19.10 -2.64
C PRO A 54 -19.01 20.37 -2.35
N GLY A 55 -18.39 20.91 -3.40
CA GLY A 55 -17.75 22.23 -3.37
C GLY A 55 -16.23 22.22 -3.16
N PRO A 56 -15.59 23.39 -3.27
CA PRO A 56 -14.15 23.53 -3.14
C PRO A 56 -13.68 23.33 -1.70
N VAL A 57 -12.48 22.79 -1.53
CA VAL A 57 -11.88 22.52 -0.20
C VAL A 57 -10.70 23.44 0.02
N ARG A 58 -10.72 24.19 1.11
CA ARG A 58 -9.58 25.04 1.49
C ARG A 58 -8.52 24.21 2.22
N ILE A 59 -7.32 24.13 1.65
CA ILE A 59 -6.17 23.45 2.28
C ILE A 59 -5.88 24.04 3.67
N GLY A 60 -5.78 23.16 4.67
CA GLY A 60 -5.60 23.53 6.08
C GLY A 60 -6.90 23.76 6.85
N SER A 61 -8.07 23.70 6.21
CA SER A 61 -9.36 23.79 6.90
C SER A 61 -9.71 22.51 7.69
N PRO A 62 -10.69 22.57 8.61
CA PRO A 62 -11.25 21.36 9.24
C PRO A 62 -11.82 20.36 8.23
N GLN A 63 -12.41 20.82 7.14
CA GLN A 63 -12.89 19.94 6.07
C GLN A 63 -11.72 19.20 5.41
N HIS A 64 -10.60 19.89 5.14
CA HIS A 64 -9.41 19.26 4.60
C HIS A 64 -8.87 18.15 5.52
N LEU A 65 -8.80 18.42 6.84
CA LEU A 65 -8.45 17.41 7.86
C LEU A 65 -9.36 16.18 7.78
N GLN A 66 -10.68 16.42 7.80
CA GLN A 66 -11.66 15.35 7.74
C GLN A 66 -11.50 14.52 6.47
N MET A 67 -11.27 15.15 5.32
CA MET A 67 -11.19 14.45 4.04
C MET A 67 -10.01 13.48 3.99
N PHE A 68 -8.78 13.92 4.28
CA PHE A 68 -7.64 13.01 4.16
C PHE A 68 -7.66 11.93 5.25
N CYS A 69 -8.19 12.22 6.45
CA CYS A 69 -8.35 11.20 7.49
C CYS A 69 -9.43 10.18 7.13
N LYS A 70 -10.60 10.63 6.65
CA LYS A 70 -11.68 9.73 6.21
C LYS A 70 -11.28 8.93 4.98
N MET A 71 -10.51 9.51 4.06
CA MET A 71 -9.96 8.81 2.91
C MET A 71 -9.20 7.57 3.39
N LEU A 72 -8.23 7.75 4.28
CA LEU A 72 -7.45 6.64 4.81
C LEU A 72 -8.34 5.64 5.59
N LEU A 73 -9.18 6.14 6.50
CA LEU A 73 -10.02 5.28 7.36
C LEU A 73 -11.06 4.47 6.59
N GLN A 74 -11.68 5.05 5.57
CA GLN A 74 -12.82 4.44 4.85
C GLN A 74 -12.40 3.60 3.65
N SER A 75 -11.18 3.78 3.15
CA SER A 75 -10.64 2.91 2.09
C SER A 75 -9.80 1.74 2.63
N HIS A 76 -9.83 1.50 3.95
CA HIS A 76 -9.06 0.41 4.56
C HIS A 76 -9.54 -0.96 4.08
N ASN A 77 -8.60 -1.83 3.70
CA ASN A 77 -8.88 -3.21 3.34
C ASN A 77 -8.27 -4.16 4.39
N PRO A 78 -9.07 -4.85 5.22
CA PRO A 78 -8.58 -5.68 6.32
C PRO A 78 -8.15 -7.08 5.83
N TYR A 79 -7.40 -7.16 4.72
CA TYR A 79 -6.88 -8.44 4.25
C TYR A 79 -5.87 -9.03 5.25
N LYS A 80 -5.83 -10.36 5.33
CA LYS A 80 -5.05 -11.08 6.34
C LYS A 80 -3.81 -11.72 5.71
N PRO A 81 -2.59 -11.30 6.09
CA PRO A 81 -1.37 -11.91 5.54
C PRO A 81 -1.29 -13.42 5.76
N ALA A 82 -1.84 -13.91 6.89
CA ALA A 82 -1.80 -15.32 7.27
C ALA A 82 -2.61 -16.26 6.36
N VAL A 83 -3.48 -15.74 5.49
CA VAL A 83 -4.29 -16.55 4.57
C VAL A 83 -3.86 -16.39 3.10
N ILE A 84 -2.74 -15.73 2.85
CA ILE A 84 -2.14 -15.64 1.52
C ILE A 84 -1.72 -17.04 1.08
N ASP A 85 -2.24 -17.49 -0.05
CA ASP A 85 -1.80 -18.74 -0.71
C ASP A 85 -0.55 -18.45 -1.54
N TRP A 86 0.62 -18.68 -0.95
CA TRP A 86 1.89 -18.43 -1.61
C TRP A 86 2.09 -19.39 -2.79
N PRO A 87 2.23 -18.89 -4.03
CA PRO A 87 2.33 -19.75 -5.19
C PRO A 87 3.61 -20.58 -5.16
N LYS A 88 3.52 -21.83 -5.63
CA LYS A 88 4.69 -22.67 -5.88
C LYS A 88 5.48 -22.09 -7.04
N LEU A 89 6.72 -21.70 -6.79
CA LEU A 89 7.59 -21.11 -7.79
C LEU A 89 8.37 -22.19 -8.55
N SER A 90 8.62 -21.95 -9.84
CA SER A 90 9.61 -22.74 -10.59
C SER A 90 11.01 -22.55 -9.97
N PRO A 91 11.96 -23.48 -10.15
CA PRO A 91 13.31 -23.33 -9.61
C PRO A 91 13.98 -22.02 -10.01
N GLU A 92 13.74 -21.55 -11.23
CA GLU A 92 14.28 -20.29 -11.75
C GLU A 92 13.65 -19.07 -11.07
N ALA A 93 12.32 -19.06 -10.92
CA ALA A 93 11.63 -17.97 -10.24
C ALA A 93 11.98 -17.93 -8.74
N LEU A 94 12.06 -19.08 -8.09
CA LEU A 94 12.51 -19.20 -6.70
C LEU A 94 13.93 -18.65 -6.54
N HIS A 95 14.85 -19.03 -7.43
CA HIS A 95 16.21 -18.51 -7.42
C HIS A 95 16.20 -16.97 -7.50
N ARG A 96 15.46 -16.39 -8.47
CA ARG A 96 15.35 -14.93 -8.60
C ARG A 96 14.82 -14.25 -7.34
N VAL A 97 13.76 -14.77 -6.72
CA VAL A 97 13.19 -14.20 -5.48
C VAL A 97 14.21 -14.29 -4.35
N THR A 98 14.79 -15.47 -4.11
CA THR A 98 15.73 -15.71 -3.00
C THR A 98 17.06 -14.97 -3.14
N SER A 99 17.46 -14.60 -4.36
CA SER A 99 18.70 -13.87 -4.61
C SER A 99 18.60 -12.35 -4.48
N LEU A 100 17.40 -11.79 -4.28
CA LEU A 100 17.24 -10.34 -4.13
C LEU A 100 17.84 -9.87 -2.79
N PRO A 101 18.82 -8.95 -2.78
CA PRO A 101 19.46 -8.46 -1.55
C PRO A 101 18.63 -7.33 -0.92
N ILE A 102 17.33 -7.56 -0.75
CA ILE A 102 16.38 -6.53 -0.28
C ILE A 102 15.54 -6.99 0.91
N TRP A 103 15.44 -8.29 1.19
CA TRP A 103 14.43 -8.79 2.11
C TRP A 103 14.63 -8.35 3.56
N ASP A 104 15.88 -8.36 4.05
CA ASP A 104 16.21 -7.82 5.36
C ASP A 104 15.82 -6.35 5.48
N ILE A 105 16.22 -5.58 4.47
CA ILE A 105 15.96 -4.14 4.41
C ILE A 105 14.47 -3.86 4.33
N ALA A 106 13.71 -4.61 3.53
CA ALA A 106 12.28 -4.43 3.38
C ALA A 106 11.58 -4.65 4.72
N VAL A 107 11.80 -5.80 5.37
CA VAL A 107 11.21 -6.11 6.68
C VAL A 107 11.58 -5.07 7.74
N GLN A 108 12.84 -4.61 7.73
CA GLN A 108 13.32 -3.61 8.68
C GLN A 108 12.73 -2.22 8.47
N THR A 109 12.55 -1.81 7.21
CA THR A 109 11.90 -0.55 6.85
C THR A 109 10.46 -0.53 7.34
N GLU A 110 9.67 -1.57 7.06
CA GLU A 110 8.26 -1.64 7.52
C GLU A 110 8.16 -1.64 9.05
N GLY A 111 9.04 -2.40 9.72
CA GLY A 111 9.12 -2.43 11.18
C GLY A 111 9.38 -1.06 11.77
N ARG A 112 10.33 -0.32 11.20
CA ARG A 112 10.71 1.03 11.63
C ARG A 112 9.63 2.06 11.33
N ALA A 113 9.00 1.98 10.15
CA ALA A 113 7.91 2.85 9.74
C ALA A 113 6.76 2.77 10.76
N SER A 114 6.30 1.55 11.07
CA SER A 114 5.22 1.33 12.04
C SER A 114 5.47 1.99 13.41
N ILE A 115 6.70 1.90 13.93
CA ILE A 115 7.09 2.52 15.20
C ILE A 115 7.13 4.04 15.08
N ARG A 116 7.67 4.60 14.00
CA ARG A 116 7.74 6.05 13.78
C ARG A 116 6.34 6.66 13.66
N VAL A 117 5.44 6.03 12.89
CA VAL A 117 4.05 6.51 12.74
C VAL A 117 3.33 6.46 14.08
N LYS A 118 3.42 5.32 14.79
CA LYS A 118 2.81 5.17 16.12
C LYS A 118 3.32 6.21 17.12
N THR A 119 4.64 6.41 17.18
CA THR A 119 5.24 7.38 18.10
C THR A 119 4.75 8.79 17.80
N PHE A 120 4.58 9.15 16.53
CA PHE A 120 4.00 10.43 16.15
C PHE A 120 2.51 10.51 16.51
N ALA A 121 1.73 9.44 16.29
CA ALA A 121 0.31 9.37 16.62
C ALA A 121 0.04 9.66 18.11
N ASP A 122 0.91 9.15 19.01
CA ASP A 122 0.83 9.39 20.46
C ASP A 122 0.94 10.88 20.84
N THR A 123 1.55 11.71 19.98
CA THR A 123 1.66 13.16 20.18
C THR A 123 0.44 13.95 19.71
N VAL A 124 -0.44 13.34 18.90
CA VAL A 124 -1.53 14.04 18.24
C VAL A 124 -2.76 14.12 19.14
N GLY A 125 -3.26 15.34 19.40
CA GLY A 125 -4.45 15.56 20.24
C GLY A 125 -5.79 15.49 19.51
N ASP A 126 -5.82 15.65 18.18
CA ASP A 126 -7.06 15.53 17.40
C ASP A 126 -7.42 14.03 17.23
N PRO A 127 -8.60 13.59 17.69
CA PRO A 127 -8.92 12.17 17.73
C PRO A 127 -9.07 11.55 16.33
N LEU A 128 -9.57 12.31 15.35
CA LEU A 128 -9.73 11.80 13.99
C LEU A 128 -8.37 11.61 13.31
N LEU A 129 -7.48 12.59 13.47
CA LEU A 129 -6.11 12.48 12.94
C LEU A 129 -5.33 11.36 13.62
N ARG A 130 -5.47 11.22 14.95
CA ARG A 130 -4.84 10.12 15.69
C ARG A 130 -5.29 8.76 15.16
N SER A 131 -6.60 8.54 15.01
CA SER A 131 -7.09 7.27 14.47
C SER A 131 -6.61 6.98 13.05
N ALA A 132 -6.47 8.02 12.21
CA ALA A 132 -5.90 7.84 10.88
C ALA A 132 -4.42 7.42 10.95
N LEU A 133 -3.61 8.06 11.80
CA LEU A 133 -2.21 7.67 12.01
C LEU A 133 -2.05 6.28 12.63
N GLU A 134 -2.93 5.91 13.56
CA GLU A 134 -2.95 4.56 14.14
C GLU A 134 -3.28 3.49 13.10
N MET A 135 -4.17 3.80 12.16
CA MET A 135 -4.44 2.93 11.02
C MET A 135 -3.22 2.83 10.11
N ASP A 136 -2.66 3.97 9.69
CA ASP A 136 -1.46 4.06 8.85
C ASP A 136 -0.33 3.16 9.42
N GLY A 137 0.08 3.39 10.67
CA GLY A 137 1.11 2.56 11.32
C GLY A 137 0.71 1.10 11.56
N GLY A 138 -0.59 0.80 11.61
CA GLY A 138 -1.10 -0.58 11.64
C GLY A 138 -0.99 -1.29 10.28
N GLU A 139 -1.14 -0.55 9.19
CA GLU A 139 -0.92 -1.05 7.83
C GLU A 139 0.56 -1.32 7.59
N GLU A 140 1.47 -0.41 8.00
CA GLU A 140 2.93 -0.61 8.00
C GLU A 140 3.33 -1.89 8.77
N ALA A 141 2.80 -2.06 9.99
CA ALA A 141 3.05 -3.26 10.78
C ALA A 141 2.55 -4.53 10.08
N ARG A 142 1.47 -4.43 9.29
CA ARG A 142 0.95 -5.54 8.51
C ARG A 142 1.79 -5.82 7.27
N HIS A 143 2.35 -4.81 6.60
CA HIS A 143 3.31 -4.99 5.49
C HIS A 143 4.53 -5.79 5.93
N LYS A 144 5.07 -5.46 7.11
CA LYS A 144 6.14 -6.25 7.74
C LYS A 144 5.75 -7.73 7.86
N VAL A 145 4.53 -8.02 8.31
CA VAL A 145 4.04 -9.41 8.45
C VAL A 145 3.90 -10.10 7.09
N VAL A 146 3.41 -9.40 6.06
CA VAL A 146 3.34 -9.93 4.68
C VAL A 146 4.74 -10.33 4.20
N LEU A 147 5.73 -9.45 4.34
CA LEU A 147 7.11 -9.72 3.94
C LEU A 147 7.73 -10.86 4.75
N SER A 148 7.50 -10.88 6.07
CA SER A 148 7.96 -11.95 6.96
C SER A 148 7.38 -13.32 6.55
N LYS A 149 6.13 -13.34 6.07
CA LYS A 149 5.49 -14.56 5.57
C LYS A 149 6.00 -14.98 4.20
N LEU A 150 6.34 -14.04 3.32
CA LEU A 150 7.01 -14.36 2.05
C LEU A 150 8.35 -15.08 2.29
N VAL A 151 9.18 -14.51 3.17
CA VAL A 151 10.54 -15.05 3.40
C VAL A 151 10.48 -16.42 4.06
N GLU A 152 9.52 -16.64 4.97
CA GLU A 152 9.23 -17.95 5.55
C GLU A 152 8.78 -18.95 4.47
N ALA A 153 7.84 -18.56 3.61
CA ALA A 153 7.28 -19.43 2.57
C ALA A 153 8.33 -19.90 1.55
N TYR A 154 9.32 -19.06 1.24
CA TYR A 154 10.36 -19.36 0.25
C TYR A 154 11.73 -19.71 0.85
N GLY A 155 11.83 -19.84 2.18
CA GLY A 155 13.06 -20.26 2.86
C GLY A 155 14.20 -19.25 2.75
N ILE A 156 13.89 -17.96 2.70
CA ILE A 156 14.87 -16.87 2.60
C ILE A 156 15.40 -16.61 4.01
N ALA A 157 16.71 -16.79 4.19
CA ALA A 157 17.37 -16.52 5.45
C ALA A 157 17.51 -15.00 5.64
N LEU A 158 16.89 -14.47 6.70
CA LEU A 158 17.06 -13.09 7.10
C LEU A 158 18.21 -12.94 8.11
N ALA A 159 18.89 -11.79 8.06
CA ALA A 159 19.71 -11.31 9.14
C ALA A 159 18.87 -11.12 10.42
N PRO A 160 19.49 -11.19 11.61
CA PRO A 160 18.79 -10.90 12.85
C PRO A 160 18.14 -9.51 12.80
N GLU A 161 16.87 -9.47 13.17
CA GLU A 161 16.10 -8.24 13.18
C GLU A 161 16.60 -7.30 14.30
N PRO A 162 16.91 -6.02 14.01
CA PRO A 162 17.29 -5.06 15.04
C PRO A 162 16.09 -4.61 15.85
N ASP A 163 16.35 -4.05 17.04
CA ASP A 163 15.32 -3.34 17.79
C ASP A 163 14.89 -2.05 17.07
N TYR A 164 13.60 -1.72 17.16
CA TYR A 164 13.04 -0.47 16.64
C TYR A 164 12.66 0.47 17.79
N PRO A 165 13.62 1.18 18.42
CA PRO A 165 13.29 2.13 19.46
C PRO A 165 12.46 3.30 18.88
N PRO A 166 11.53 3.88 19.66
CA PRO A 166 10.86 5.12 19.29
C PRO A 166 11.87 6.23 18.94
N PRO A 167 11.61 7.05 17.91
CA PRO A 167 12.48 8.18 17.59
C PRO A 167 12.47 9.25 18.69
N ASP A 168 13.64 9.84 18.96
CA ASP A 168 13.79 10.95 19.93
C ASP A 168 12.93 12.19 19.56
N ASP A 169 12.80 12.47 18.26
CA ASP A 169 11.90 13.49 17.71
C ASP A 169 10.81 12.79 16.88
N PRO A 170 9.59 12.62 17.43
CA PRO A 170 8.48 11.97 16.73
C PRO A 170 8.08 12.67 15.42
N GLU A 171 8.13 14.01 15.37
CA GLU A 171 7.81 14.77 14.16
C GLU A 171 8.88 14.56 13.09
N TRP A 172 10.15 14.49 13.47
CA TRP A 172 11.23 14.13 12.56
C TRP A 172 11.05 12.71 12.00
N GLY A 173 10.79 11.73 12.88
CA GLY A 173 10.57 10.34 12.47
C GLY A 173 9.43 10.21 11.47
N TRP A 174 8.30 10.88 11.72
CA TRP A 174 7.16 10.89 10.81
C TRP A 174 7.46 11.58 9.47
N LEU A 175 8.15 12.72 9.48
CA LEU A 175 8.54 13.40 8.24
C LEU A 175 9.51 12.57 7.40
N VAL A 176 10.49 11.91 8.02
CA VAL A 176 11.44 11.03 7.31
C VAL A 176 10.68 9.87 6.66
N THR A 177 9.79 9.23 7.40
CA THR A 177 8.96 8.10 6.93
C THR A 177 8.12 8.49 5.71
N GLY A 178 7.21 9.47 5.85
CA GLY A 178 6.30 9.81 4.76
C GLY A 178 6.97 10.46 3.55
N TYR A 179 8.10 11.18 3.71
CA TYR A 179 8.87 11.66 2.55
C TYR A 179 9.68 10.55 1.89
N SER A 180 10.16 9.54 2.64
CA SER A 180 10.81 8.37 2.03
C SER A 180 9.80 7.54 1.26
N GLU A 181 8.63 7.23 1.82
CA GLU A 181 7.55 6.53 1.11
C GLU A 181 7.18 7.27 -0.18
N CYS A 182 7.05 8.60 -0.17
CA CYS A 182 6.80 9.36 -1.40
C CYS A 182 7.83 9.09 -2.52
N ILE A 183 9.09 8.77 -2.17
CA ILE A 183 10.14 8.39 -3.10
C ILE A 183 10.04 6.91 -3.44
N ASP A 184 9.96 6.06 -2.42
CA ASP A 184 10.04 4.61 -2.55
C ASP A 184 8.80 4.04 -3.23
N SER A 185 7.60 4.45 -2.84
CA SER A 185 6.36 4.05 -3.51
C SER A 185 6.35 4.49 -4.98
N PHE A 186 6.83 5.70 -5.33
CA PHE A 186 6.90 6.16 -6.72
C PHE A 186 7.69 5.21 -7.62
N PHE A 187 8.85 4.75 -7.17
CA PHE A 187 9.68 3.82 -7.93
C PHE A 187 9.16 2.38 -7.83
N ALA A 188 8.68 1.95 -6.65
CA ALA A 188 8.09 0.64 -6.45
C ALA A 188 6.89 0.43 -7.39
N PHE A 189 6.04 1.43 -7.58
CA PHE A 189 4.90 1.37 -8.51
C PHE A 189 5.32 1.00 -9.93
N GLY A 190 6.38 1.64 -10.45
CA GLY A 190 6.91 1.32 -11.77
C GLY A 190 7.60 -0.06 -11.80
N LEU A 191 8.33 -0.40 -10.75
CA LEU A 191 9.06 -1.66 -10.62
C LEU A 191 8.13 -2.87 -10.59
N PHE A 192 7.06 -2.80 -9.80
CA PHE A 192 6.03 -3.83 -9.74
C PHE A 192 5.31 -3.98 -11.08
N ALA A 193 4.99 -2.87 -11.74
CA ALA A 193 4.39 -2.92 -13.06
C ALA A 193 5.35 -3.51 -14.12
N ALA A 194 6.64 -3.22 -14.04
CA ALA A 194 7.66 -3.81 -14.91
C ALA A 194 7.75 -5.33 -14.69
N ALA A 195 7.86 -5.77 -13.43
CA ALA A 195 7.91 -7.18 -13.05
C ALA A 195 6.68 -7.96 -13.53
N ARG A 196 5.48 -7.37 -13.40
CA ARG A 196 4.23 -7.96 -13.91
C ARG A 196 4.23 -8.09 -15.43
N ARG A 197 4.72 -7.07 -16.14
CA ARG A 197 4.70 -7.04 -17.63
C ARG A 197 5.76 -7.94 -18.25
N SER A 198 6.91 -8.10 -17.60
CA SER A 198 8.02 -8.90 -18.12
C SER A 198 7.86 -10.40 -17.86
N GLY A 199 6.99 -10.80 -16.93
CA GLY A 199 6.92 -12.19 -16.46
C GLY A 199 8.14 -12.61 -15.64
N PHE A 200 8.94 -11.65 -15.18
CA PHE A 200 10.12 -11.92 -14.35
C PHE A 200 9.75 -12.65 -13.07
N PHE A 201 8.58 -12.35 -12.50
CA PHE A 201 7.94 -13.16 -11.47
C PHE A 201 6.60 -13.70 -11.96
N PRO A 202 6.15 -14.87 -11.46
CA PRO A 202 4.79 -15.36 -11.74
C PRO A 202 3.76 -14.32 -11.34
N ALA A 203 2.71 -14.16 -12.15
CA ALA A 203 1.68 -13.16 -11.91
C ALA A 203 1.03 -13.35 -10.53
N GLU A 204 0.82 -14.60 -10.12
CA GLU A 204 0.25 -14.98 -8.82
C GLU A 204 1.09 -14.44 -7.65
N LEU A 205 2.42 -14.41 -7.79
CA LEU A 205 3.32 -13.85 -6.78
C LEU A 205 3.22 -12.33 -6.74
N VAL A 206 3.19 -11.68 -7.90
CA VAL A 206 3.12 -10.21 -7.99
C VAL A 206 1.78 -9.70 -7.46
N GLU A 207 0.67 -10.35 -7.83
CA GLU A 207 -0.68 -9.95 -7.41
C GLU A 207 -0.90 -10.09 -5.89
N THR A 208 -0.15 -10.97 -5.22
CA THR A 208 -0.15 -11.08 -3.75
C THR A 208 0.26 -9.76 -3.06
N PHE A 209 1.10 -8.96 -3.72
CA PHE A 209 1.56 -7.68 -3.20
C PHE A 209 0.71 -6.49 -3.61
N GLU A 210 -0.19 -6.61 -4.60
CA GLU A 210 -0.97 -5.47 -5.08
C GLU A 210 -1.74 -4.74 -3.97
N PRO A 211 -2.31 -5.42 -2.94
CA PRO A 211 -2.88 -4.74 -1.79
C PRO A 211 -1.88 -3.89 -1.00
N VAL A 212 -0.65 -4.39 -0.76
CA VAL A 212 0.44 -3.64 -0.10
C VAL A 212 0.75 -2.39 -0.93
N ILE A 213 0.98 -2.55 -2.24
CA ILE A 213 1.36 -1.45 -3.12
C ILE A 213 0.22 -0.41 -3.28
N GLN A 214 -1.04 -0.82 -3.14
CA GLN A 214 -2.15 0.14 -3.13
C GLN A 214 -2.25 0.88 -1.79
N GLU A 215 -1.93 0.24 -0.66
CA GLU A 215 -1.87 0.88 0.66
C GLU A 215 -0.79 1.96 0.71
N GLU A 216 0.40 1.68 0.18
CA GLU A 216 1.45 2.69 -0.03
C GLU A 216 0.93 3.95 -0.75
N GLY A 217 0.09 3.75 -1.77
CA GLY A 217 -0.56 4.86 -2.49
C GLY A 217 -1.49 5.70 -1.60
N ARG A 218 -2.13 5.08 -0.60
CA ARG A 218 -2.97 5.76 0.39
C ARG A 218 -2.12 6.49 1.43
N HIS A 219 -1.04 5.88 1.91
CA HIS A 219 -0.13 6.47 2.91
C HIS A 219 0.51 7.75 2.39
N ILE A 220 1.10 7.72 1.19
CA ILE A 220 1.68 8.93 0.59
C ILE A 220 0.63 10.02 0.31
N LEU A 221 -0.61 9.62 -0.04
CA LEU A 221 -1.71 10.55 -0.24
C LEU A 221 -2.16 11.18 1.09
N PHE A 222 -2.28 10.38 2.14
CA PHE A 222 -2.56 10.84 3.50
C PHE A 222 -1.47 11.79 3.99
N PHE A 223 -0.19 11.39 3.89
CA PHE A 223 0.96 12.14 4.34
C PHE A 223 1.07 13.53 3.70
N VAL A 224 0.96 13.65 2.37
CA VAL A 224 1.12 14.97 1.71
C VAL A 224 -0.02 15.94 2.06
N ASN A 225 -1.23 15.42 2.26
CA ASN A 225 -2.36 16.22 2.72
C ASN A 225 -2.19 16.61 4.20
N TRP A 226 -1.73 15.69 5.05
CA TRP A 226 -1.34 15.99 6.42
C TRP A 226 -0.24 17.06 6.46
N ALA A 227 0.85 16.93 5.71
CA ALA A 227 1.97 17.88 5.73
C ALA A 227 1.54 19.29 5.31
N ALA A 228 0.65 19.38 4.31
CA ALA A 228 0.07 20.65 3.87
C ALA A 228 -0.88 21.24 4.92
N TRP A 229 -1.73 20.42 5.54
CA TRP A 229 -2.63 20.83 6.61
C TRP A 229 -1.84 21.30 7.84
N TYR A 230 -0.86 20.52 8.28
CA TYR A 230 -0.03 20.78 9.45
C TYR A 230 0.71 22.11 9.31
N ARG A 231 1.40 22.32 8.17
CA ARG A 231 2.07 23.59 7.87
C ARG A 231 1.13 24.80 7.96
N ARG A 232 -0.12 24.66 7.50
CA ARG A 232 -1.11 25.75 7.53
C ARG A 232 -1.68 26.01 8.93
N ASN A 233 -1.76 24.99 9.77
CA ASN A 233 -2.26 25.10 11.14
C ASN A 233 -1.18 25.45 12.17
N LEU A 234 0.10 25.40 11.80
CA LEU A 234 1.17 25.93 12.64
C LEU A 234 1.06 27.45 12.83
N PRO A 235 1.36 27.96 14.04
CA PRO A 235 1.57 29.38 14.28
C PRO A 235 2.56 29.95 13.27
N TRP A 236 2.34 31.17 12.79
CA TRP A 236 3.11 31.75 11.69
C TRP A 236 4.63 31.74 11.93
N TRP A 237 5.07 31.88 13.17
CA TRP A 237 6.47 31.84 13.58
C TRP A 237 7.09 30.44 13.62
N ARG A 238 6.29 29.37 13.77
CA ARG A 238 6.76 27.97 13.66
C ARG A 238 6.90 27.50 12.21
N ARG A 239 6.18 28.14 11.28
CA ARG A 239 6.23 27.78 9.85
C ARG A 239 7.64 27.82 9.25
N PRO A 240 8.48 28.84 9.47
CA PRO A 240 9.86 28.82 8.96
C PRO A 240 10.69 27.69 9.59
N LEU A 241 10.53 27.41 10.89
CA LEU A 241 11.23 26.32 11.57
C LEU A 241 10.83 24.95 11.00
N PHE A 242 9.53 24.74 10.76
CA PHE A 242 9.03 23.53 10.11
C PHE A 242 9.55 23.41 8.67
N ALA A 243 9.62 24.50 7.92
CA ALA A 243 10.21 24.49 6.58
C ALA A 243 11.69 24.10 6.60
N LEU A 244 12.46 24.59 7.58
CA LEU A 244 13.86 24.18 7.77
C LEU A 244 13.96 22.70 8.17
N LYS A 245 13.06 22.19 9.03
CA LYS A 245 13.02 20.76 9.37
C LYS A 245 12.74 19.90 8.13
N VAL A 246 11.76 20.27 7.31
CA VAL A 246 11.47 19.60 6.03
C VAL A 246 12.68 19.64 5.09
N ALA A 247 13.36 20.78 4.96
CA ALA A 247 14.57 20.88 4.14
C ALA A 247 15.70 19.98 4.65
N ARG A 248 15.87 19.88 5.98
CA ARG A 248 16.83 18.98 6.62
C ARG A 248 16.48 17.50 6.36
N VAL A 249 15.19 17.13 6.40
CA VAL A 249 14.75 15.78 6.03
C VAL A 249 15.09 15.47 4.58
N TRP A 250 14.81 16.37 3.63
CA TRP A 250 15.18 16.17 2.23
C TRP A 250 16.70 16.04 2.03
N ALA A 251 17.50 16.88 2.71
CA ALA A 251 18.95 16.77 2.66
C ALA A 251 19.45 15.42 3.19
N PHE A 252 18.85 14.94 4.29
CA PHE A 252 19.11 13.62 4.85
C PHE A 252 18.77 12.49 3.85
N LEU A 253 17.55 12.47 3.30
CA LEU A 253 17.10 11.44 2.35
C LEU A 253 17.94 11.41 1.05
N ILE A 254 18.38 12.58 0.57
CA ILE A 254 19.28 12.69 -0.59
C ILE A 254 20.66 12.15 -0.24
N TRP A 255 21.20 12.51 0.93
CA TRP A 255 22.50 12.04 1.38
C TRP A 255 22.54 10.52 1.52
N GLU A 256 21.52 9.91 2.12
CA GLU A 256 21.40 8.45 2.23
C GLU A 256 21.43 7.78 0.85
N ARG A 257 20.61 8.28 -0.10
CA ARG A 257 20.56 7.73 -1.47
C ARG A 257 21.88 7.90 -2.23
N ILE A 258 22.64 8.97 -1.99
CA ILE A 258 23.99 9.14 -2.57
C ILE A 258 24.99 8.18 -1.93
N GLY A 259 24.94 7.96 -0.62
CA GLY A 259 25.81 7.02 0.09
C GLY A 259 25.66 5.60 -0.46
N ILE A 260 24.41 5.18 -0.67
CA ILE A 260 24.04 3.92 -1.29
C ILE A 260 24.62 3.80 -2.71
N ALA A 261 24.40 4.81 -3.57
CA ALA A 261 24.93 4.80 -4.94
C ALA A 261 26.47 4.76 -5.00
N ARG A 262 27.16 5.12 -3.90
CA ARG A 262 28.63 5.09 -3.77
C ARG A 262 29.15 3.83 -3.05
N GLY A 263 28.27 2.93 -2.60
CA GLY A 263 28.64 1.74 -1.83
C GLY A 263 29.22 2.05 -0.45
N ILE A 264 28.95 3.24 0.09
CA ILE A 264 29.40 3.67 1.41
C ILE A 264 28.23 3.45 2.37
N ASP A 265 28.09 2.23 2.88
CA ASP A 265 27.22 1.94 4.02
C ASP A 265 28.09 1.87 5.27
N THR A 266 28.32 3.02 5.92
CA THR A 266 29.24 3.10 7.06
C THR A 266 28.60 2.61 8.37
N ASP A 267 27.27 2.60 8.48
CA ASP A 267 26.60 2.44 9.78
C ASP A 267 25.26 1.69 9.74
N GLY A 268 24.81 1.13 8.60
CA GLY A 268 23.51 0.44 8.50
C GLY A 268 22.30 1.36 8.65
N VAL A 269 22.50 2.67 8.62
CA VAL A 269 21.43 3.69 8.76
C VAL A 269 20.65 3.86 7.45
N ALA A 270 21.28 3.60 6.30
CA ALA A 270 20.72 3.78 4.95
C ALA A 270 19.73 2.69 4.50
N GLN A 271 19.03 2.04 5.43
CA GLN A 271 18.12 0.91 5.14
C GLN A 271 16.92 1.36 4.30
N ASP A 272 16.23 2.42 4.70
CA ASP A 272 14.97 2.88 4.08
C ASP A 272 15.14 3.17 2.57
N ALA A 273 16.30 3.70 2.16
CA ALA A 273 16.59 4.06 0.76
C ALA A 273 17.17 2.93 -0.11
N ASN A 274 17.59 1.80 0.47
CA ASN A 274 18.24 0.69 -0.24
C ASN A 274 17.25 -0.20 -1.01
N PHE A 275 16.00 -0.29 -0.53
CA PHE A 275 14.96 -1.18 -1.07
C PHE A 275 14.74 -0.95 -2.57
N THR A 276 14.53 0.31 -2.94
CA THR A 276 14.21 0.73 -4.31
C THR A 276 15.38 0.50 -5.28
N MET A 277 16.61 0.84 -4.88
CA MET A 277 17.76 0.80 -5.80
C MET A 277 18.17 -0.65 -6.11
N ASN A 278 18.25 -1.51 -5.11
CA ASN A 278 18.64 -2.91 -5.29
C ASN A 278 17.56 -3.70 -6.05
N GLY A 279 16.27 -3.42 -5.80
CA GLY A 279 15.17 -3.96 -6.58
C GLY A 279 15.24 -3.55 -8.06
N SER A 280 15.56 -2.29 -8.34
CA SER A 280 15.68 -1.77 -9.71
C SER A 280 16.82 -2.40 -10.51
N ALA A 281 17.96 -2.71 -9.89
CA ALA A 281 19.10 -3.34 -10.55
C ALA A 281 18.80 -4.78 -10.99
N ALA A 282 18.03 -5.53 -10.18
CA ALA A 282 17.67 -6.91 -10.47
C ALA A 282 16.49 -7.06 -11.45
N LEU A 283 15.57 -6.09 -11.48
CA LEU A 283 14.32 -6.15 -12.26
C LEU A 283 14.31 -5.25 -13.51
N GLY A 284 15.24 -4.28 -13.58
CA GLY A 284 15.27 -3.22 -14.59
C GLY A 284 15.96 -3.58 -15.90
N GLU A 285 16.59 -4.76 -16.03
CA GLU A 285 17.36 -5.13 -17.23
C GLU A 285 16.51 -5.17 -18.52
N ALA A 286 15.17 -5.27 -18.40
CA ALA A 286 14.26 -5.33 -19.53
C ALA A 286 13.79 -3.95 -20.07
N LEU A 287 14.05 -2.83 -19.38
CA LEU A 287 13.55 -1.50 -19.76
C LEU A 287 14.66 -0.46 -19.86
N THR A 288 14.55 0.45 -20.83
CA THR A 288 15.43 1.64 -20.84
C THR A 288 15.12 2.51 -19.62
N PRO A 289 16.09 3.29 -19.11
CA PRO A 289 15.84 4.21 -18.01
C PRO A 289 14.71 5.21 -18.30
N GLY A 290 14.57 5.69 -19.55
CA GLY A 290 13.44 6.53 -19.95
C GLY A 290 12.08 5.82 -19.86
N ALA A 291 12.00 4.58 -20.33
CA ALA A 291 10.78 3.77 -20.25
C ALA A 291 10.40 3.43 -18.80
N MET A 292 11.39 3.19 -17.94
CA MET A 292 11.16 2.98 -16.51
C MET A 292 10.56 4.22 -15.84
N ILE A 293 11.09 5.41 -16.13
CA ILE A 293 10.54 6.67 -15.60
C ILE A 293 9.09 6.88 -16.07
N GLU A 294 8.80 6.64 -17.34
CA GLU A 294 7.42 6.72 -17.87
C GLU A 294 6.48 5.76 -17.17
N LEU A 295 6.96 4.55 -16.88
CA LEU A 295 6.18 3.55 -16.17
C LEU A 295 5.90 3.97 -14.73
N CYS A 296 6.88 4.50 -13.99
CA CYS A 296 6.66 5.05 -12.65
C CYS A 296 5.64 6.20 -12.67
N LEU A 297 5.73 7.11 -13.65
CA LEU A 297 4.78 8.22 -13.79
C LEU A 297 3.35 7.73 -14.05
N ALA A 298 3.18 6.81 -15.00
CA ALA A 298 1.88 6.26 -15.36
C ALA A 298 1.24 5.50 -14.18
N GLU A 299 2.04 4.71 -13.47
CA GLU A 299 1.56 3.91 -12.34
C GLU A 299 1.27 4.76 -11.09
N ASN A 300 2.04 5.82 -10.86
CA ASN A 300 1.75 6.83 -9.84
C ASN A 300 0.39 7.51 -10.11
N ASP A 301 0.17 7.97 -11.35
CA ASP A 301 -1.09 8.60 -11.73
C ASP A 301 -2.26 7.61 -11.63
N ARG A 302 -2.08 6.36 -12.09
CA ARG A 302 -3.09 5.29 -12.02
C ARG A 302 -3.52 5.02 -10.59
N ARG A 303 -2.58 4.83 -9.66
CA ARG A 303 -2.87 4.49 -8.26
C ARG A 303 -3.60 5.60 -7.53
N MET A 304 -3.40 6.84 -7.94
CA MET A 304 -3.99 8.02 -7.32
C MET A 304 -5.29 8.50 -7.99
N ALA A 305 -5.66 7.94 -9.14
CA ALA A 305 -6.77 8.42 -9.97
C ALA A 305 -8.15 8.21 -9.31
N GLY A 306 -8.31 7.15 -8.50
CA GLY A 306 -9.59 6.83 -7.88
C GLY A 306 -9.93 7.65 -6.62
N TYR A 307 -9.01 8.47 -6.11
CA TYR A 307 -9.26 9.30 -4.94
C TYR A 307 -9.74 10.71 -5.32
N ASP A 308 -10.46 11.36 -4.40
CA ASP A 308 -10.98 12.71 -4.56
C ASP A 308 -9.93 13.69 -5.13
N ALA A 309 -10.26 14.32 -6.25
CA ALA A 309 -9.35 15.22 -6.97
C ALA A 309 -9.02 16.51 -6.19
N ARG A 310 -9.77 16.82 -5.13
CA ARG A 310 -9.52 17.98 -4.25
C ARG A 310 -8.40 17.72 -3.25
N LEU A 311 -8.06 16.45 -3.00
CA LEU A 311 -6.90 16.08 -2.19
C LEU A 311 -5.61 16.32 -2.99
N LEU A 312 -4.57 16.80 -2.31
CA LEU A 312 -3.25 17.01 -2.91
C LEU A 312 -2.61 15.67 -3.30
N ARG A 313 -1.75 15.68 -4.32
CA ARG A 313 -0.92 14.53 -4.73
C ARG A 313 0.56 14.76 -4.43
N PRO A 314 1.36 13.71 -4.19
CA PRO A 314 2.82 13.82 -4.05
C PRO A 314 3.44 14.21 -5.39
N GLU A 315 3.82 15.48 -5.53
CA GLU A 315 4.26 16.04 -6.81
C GLU A 315 5.78 16.20 -6.94
N THR A 316 6.53 16.15 -5.84
CA THR A 316 7.98 16.42 -5.86
C THR A 316 8.72 15.42 -6.74
N VAL A 317 8.55 14.12 -6.48
CA VAL A 317 9.25 13.05 -7.21
C VAL A 317 8.75 12.95 -8.66
N PRO A 318 7.44 12.94 -8.96
CA PRO A 318 6.96 12.98 -10.35
C PRO A 318 7.48 14.16 -11.17
N ARG A 319 7.60 15.36 -10.57
CA ARG A 319 8.16 16.54 -11.28
C ARG A 319 9.64 16.37 -11.61
N LEU A 320 10.44 15.86 -10.66
CA LEU A 320 11.85 15.55 -10.89
C LEU A 320 12.01 14.45 -11.95
N ALA A 321 11.17 13.42 -11.91
CA ALA A 321 11.15 12.34 -12.89
C ALA A 321 10.79 12.85 -14.30
N ARG A 322 9.76 13.71 -14.43
CA ARG A 322 9.42 14.36 -15.71
C ARG A 322 10.56 15.23 -16.25
N LEU A 323 11.32 15.89 -15.38
CA LEU A 323 12.50 16.63 -15.78
C LEU A 323 13.62 15.71 -16.26
N ALA A 324 13.94 14.65 -15.49
CA ALA A 324 14.94 13.65 -15.85
C ALA A 324 14.60 12.94 -17.16
N ARG A 325 13.32 12.62 -17.40
CA ARG A 325 12.83 12.00 -18.64
C ARG A 325 13.13 12.82 -19.89
N ARG A 326 13.24 14.15 -19.79
CA ARG A 326 13.62 15.01 -20.92
C ARG A 326 15.10 14.86 -21.30
N LEU A 327 15.93 14.37 -20.39
CA LEU A 327 17.38 14.23 -20.55
C LEU A 327 17.80 12.80 -20.89
N VAL A 328 16.97 11.81 -20.56
CA VAL A 328 17.27 10.39 -20.69
C VAL A 328 16.37 9.76 -21.76
N LYS A 329 16.94 8.98 -22.67
CA LYS A 329 16.19 8.27 -23.73
C LYS A 329 15.37 7.12 -23.17
#